data_AF-A0A7R9HH24-F1
#
_entry.id   AF-A0A7R9HH24-F1
#
_cell.length_a   1.000
_cell.length_b   1.000
_cell.length_c   1.000
_cell.angle_alpha   90.00
_cell.angle_beta   90.00
_cell.angle_gamma   90.00
#
_symmetry.space_group_name_H-M   'P 1'
#
loop_
_entity.id
_entity.type
_entity.pdbx_description
1 polymer ?
#
loop_
_entity_poly.entity_id
_entity_poly.type
_entity_poly.pdbx_seq_one_letter_code
_entity_poly.pdbx_strand_id
1 'polypeptide(L)'
;MAAFGGRLGTCEVCACKDAKYTCPKCEVKTCCIACANIHKKELSCSGVRDKINFKQLSKFTNMDLQSDYMLLEEMTRNVEKYSRDPLKGHSRHEKDIPHHLFKLKAATSSRDIRWHFLPRNFSRHKDNTTYLDWKTNVIWWRVEWIFPQGNNIKCVDER
;
A
#
# COMPACT_ATOMS: atom_id res chain seq x y z
N MET A 1 6.19 -45.08 -27.26
CA MET A 1 5.41 -43.90 -27.72
C MET A 1 5.77 -42.74 -26.81
N ALA A 2 6.57 -41.78 -27.30
CA ALA A 2 6.98 -40.63 -26.52
C ALA A 2 5.78 -39.68 -26.35
N ALA A 3 5.28 -39.54 -25.12
CA ALA A 3 4.31 -38.51 -24.81
C ALA A 3 5.00 -37.16 -25.03
N PHE A 4 4.52 -36.38 -26.01
CA PHE A 4 4.88 -34.97 -26.17
C PHE A 4 4.29 -34.18 -24.99
N GLY A 5 4.85 -34.36 -23.80
CA GLY A 5 4.52 -33.55 -22.63
C GLY A 5 5.05 -32.15 -22.85
N GLY A 6 4.21 -31.13 -22.65
CA GLY A 6 4.63 -29.73 -22.73
C GLY A 6 5.86 -29.47 -21.84
N ARG A 7 6.65 -28.44 -22.16
CA ARG A 7 7.92 -28.07 -21.46
C ARG A 7 7.84 -28.07 -19.92
N LEU A 8 6.64 -27.85 -19.37
CA LEU A 8 6.39 -27.77 -17.93
C LEU A 8 6.06 -29.13 -17.29
N GLY A 9 5.68 -30.16 -18.06
CA GLY A 9 5.22 -31.45 -17.53
C GLY A 9 3.76 -31.40 -17.08
N THR A 10 3.37 -32.33 -16.20
CA THR A 10 2.00 -32.43 -15.67
C THR A 10 1.75 -31.45 -14.51
N CYS A 11 0.48 -31.12 -14.26
CA CYS A 11 0.11 -30.26 -13.15
C CYS A 11 0.36 -30.92 -11.79
N GLU A 12 1.06 -30.24 -10.89
CA GLU A 12 1.41 -30.76 -9.56
C GLU A 12 0.23 -30.75 -8.56
N VAL A 13 -0.86 -30.04 -8.88
CA VAL A 13 -2.04 -29.93 -8.00
C VAL A 13 -3.08 -31.00 -8.33
N CYS A 14 -3.37 -31.23 -9.61
CA CYS A 14 -4.41 -32.17 -10.03
C CYS A 14 -3.88 -33.41 -10.74
N ALA A 15 -2.64 -33.42 -11.23
CA ALA A 15 -2.03 -34.50 -12.01
C ALA A 15 -2.80 -34.96 -13.27
N CYS A 16 -3.97 -34.40 -13.58
CA CYS A 16 -4.82 -34.85 -14.69
C CYS A 16 -4.47 -34.21 -16.05
N LYS A 17 -3.87 -33.01 -16.05
CA LYS A 17 -3.62 -32.20 -17.25
C LYS A 17 -2.19 -31.69 -17.25
N ASP A 18 -1.70 -31.39 -18.45
CA ASP A 18 -0.41 -30.72 -18.62
C ASP A 18 -0.42 -29.33 -17.98
N ALA A 19 0.68 -28.99 -17.31
CA ALA A 19 0.89 -27.70 -16.69
C ALA A 19 1.06 -26.62 -17.76
N LYS A 20 0.44 -25.46 -17.52
CA LYS A 20 0.47 -24.28 -18.39
C LYS A 20 1.14 -23.07 -17.73
N TYR A 21 1.09 -23.02 -16.40
CA TYR A 21 1.54 -21.89 -15.61
C TYR A 21 2.52 -22.35 -14.53
N THR A 22 3.44 -21.47 -14.16
CA THR A 22 4.42 -21.69 -13.08
C THR A 22 4.30 -20.56 -12.07
N CYS A 23 4.18 -20.91 -10.78
CA CYS A 23 4.11 -19.91 -9.73
C CYS A 23 5.48 -19.21 -9.58
N PRO A 24 5.55 -17.87 -9.61
CA PRO A 24 6.83 -17.17 -9.59
C PRO A 24 7.50 -17.13 -8.21
N LYS A 25 6.83 -17.62 -7.15
CA LYS A 25 7.36 -17.72 -5.79
C LYS A 25 7.90 -19.10 -5.46
N CYS A 26 7.05 -20.12 -5.62
CA CYS A 26 7.33 -21.50 -5.22
C CYS A 26 7.57 -22.44 -6.41
N GLU A 27 7.54 -21.92 -7.64
CA GLU A 27 7.80 -22.67 -8.88
C GLU A 27 6.82 -23.82 -9.17
N VAL A 28 5.73 -23.93 -8.39
CA VAL A 28 4.69 -24.95 -8.57
C VAL A 28 3.99 -24.80 -9.91
N LYS A 29 3.83 -25.92 -10.60
CA LYS A 29 3.30 -25.97 -11.96
C LYS A 29 1.81 -26.30 -11.97
N THR A 30 1.01 -25.45 -12.61
CA THR A 30 -0.45 -25.53 -12.60
C THR A 30 -1.06 -25.51 -14.00
N CYS A 31 -2.15 -26.25 -14.23
CA CYS A 31 -2.82 -26.30 -15.53
C CYS A 31 -3.88 -25.20 -15.73
N CYS A 32 -4.43 -24.64 -14.65
CA CYS A 32 -5.52 -23.67 -14.68
C CYS A 32 -5.55 -22.82 -13.40
N ILE A 33 -6.39 -21.77 -13.40
CA ILE A 33 -6.51 -20.85 -12.28
C ILE A 33 -7.07 -21.50 -11.00
N ALA A 34 -7.92 -22.52 -11.13
CA ALA A 34 -8.41 -23.28 -9.98
C ALA A 34 -7.26 -23.97 -9.24
N CYS A 35 -6.38 -24.68 -9.98
CA CYS A 35 -5.16 -25.26 -9.42
C CYS A 35 -4.20 -24.19 -8.87
N ALA A 36 -4.14 -23.01 -9.51
CA ALA A 36 -3.36 -21.89 -9.01
C ALA A 36 -3.88 -21.38 -7.64
N ASN A 37 -5.20 -21.29 -7.46
CA ASN A 37 -5.77 -20.83 -6.20
C ASN A 37 -5.69 -21.89 -5.10
N ILE A 38 -5.85 -23.18 -5.45
CA ILE A 38 -5.70 -24.29 -4.51
C ILE A 38 -4.28 -24.30 -3.94
N HIS A 39 -3.23 -24.28 -4.76
CA HIS A 39 -1.87 -24.30 -4.20
C HIS A 39 -1.57 -23.04 -3.38
N LYS A 40 -2.09 -21.87 -3.77
CA LYS A 40 -1.91 -20.63 -2.98
C LYS A 40 -2.53 -20.76 -1.59
N LYS A 41 -3.68 -21.41 -1.48
CA LYS A 41 -4.38 -21.65 -0.22
C LYS A 41 -3.66 -22.72 0.62
N GLU A 42 -3.36 -23.87 0.04
CA GLU A 42 -2.75 -25.01 0.75
C GLU A 42 -1.31 -24.72 1.20
N LEU A 43 -0.50 -24.08 0.34
CA LEU A 43 0.90 -23.75 0.64
C LEU A 43 1.06 -22.37 1.29
N SER A 44 -0.04 -21.67 1.61
CA SER A 44 -0.02 -20.27 2.08
C SER A 44 0.90 -19.37 1.22
N CYS A 45 0.83 -19.54 -0.10
CA CYS A 45 1.73 -18.89 -1.06
C CYS A 45 1.13 -17.57 -1.56
N SER A 46 1.88 -16.47 -1.43
CA SER A 46 1.46 -15.15 -1.94
C SER A 46 1.41 -15.09 -3.48
N GLY A 47 2.17 -15.96 -4.16
CA GLY A 47 2.26 -15.98 -5.62
C GLY A 47 3.03 -14.79 -6.21
N VAL A 48 3.77 -14.05 -5.38
CA VAL A 48 4.63 -12.92 -5.79
C VAL A 48 6.09 -13.37 -5.65
N ARG A 49 6.90 -13.14 -6.68
CA ARG A 49 8.34 -13.46 -6.66
C ARG A 49 9.05 -12.66 -5.57
N ASP A 50 9.83 -13.35 -4.75
CA ASP A 50 10.69 -12.71 -3.76
C ASP A 50 11.95 -12.17 -4.46
N LYS A 51 12.01 -10.85 -4.67
CA LYS A 51 13.14 -10.18 -5.35
C LYS A 51 14.42 -10.13 -4.51
N ILE A 52 14.31 -10.30 -3.19
CA ILE A 52 15.40 -10.09 -2.22
C ILE A 52 15.86 -11.39 -1.54
N ASN A 53 15.60 -12.55 -2.16
CA ASN A 53 15.98 -13.83 -1.58
C ASN A 53 17.51 -13.99 -1.57
N PHE A 54 18.06 -14.44 -0.44
CA PHE A 54 19.48 -14.67 -0.30
C PHE A 54 19.96 -15.79 -1.22
N LYS A 55 21.06 -15.54 -1.94
CA LYS A 55 21.75 -16.53 -2.75
C LYS A 55 23.20 -16.63 -2.30
N GLN A 56 23.66 -17.86 -2.12
CA GLN A 56 25.07 -18.13 -1.87
C GLN A 56 25.90 -17.71 -3.09
N LEU A 57 27.09 -17.14 -2.86
CA LEU A 57 27.96 -16.63 -3.92
C LEU A 57 28.33 -17.70 -4.95
N SER A 58 28.45 -18.97 -4.52
CA SER A 58 28.72 -20.11 -5.40
C SER A 58 27.61 -20.40 -6.43
N LYS A 59 26.37 -19.99 -6.15
CA LYS A 59 25.19 -20.18 -7.01
C LYS A 59 24.71 -18.87 -7.63
N PHE A 60 25.45 -17.78 -7.43
CA PHE A 60 25.10 -16.47 -7.96
C PHE A 60 25.38 -16.41 -9.45
N THR A 61 24.35 -16.14 -10.24
CA THR A 61 24.43 -16.10 -11.71
C THR A 61 24.32 -14.67 -12.25
N ASN A 62 24.72 -14.45 -13.51
CA ASN A 62 24.54 -13.15 -14.17
C ASN A 62 23.07 -12.70 -14.21
N MET A 63 22.12 -13.64 -14.25
CA MET A 63 20.68 -13.34 -14.19
C MET A 63 20.26 -12.78 -12.82
N ASP A 64 20.96 -13.18 -11.76
CA ASP A 64 20.71 -12.69 -10.40
C ASP A 64 21.26 -11.27 -10.25
N LEU A 65 22.46 -11.01 -10.76
CA LEU A 65 23.02 -9.66 -10.84
C LEU A 65 22.10 -8.71 -11.60
N GLN A 66 21.55 -9.14 -12.74
CA GLN A 66 20.61 -8.33 -13.51
C GLN A 66 19.32 -8.09 -12.71
N SER A 67 18.82 -9.08 -11.98
CA SER A 67 17.64 -8.94 -11.14
C SER A 67 17.87 -7.90 -10.03
N ASP A 68 19.04 -7.91 -9.40
CA ASP A 68 19.43 -6.96 -8.36
C ASP A 68 19.58 -5.54 -8.91
N TYR A 69 20.20 -5.39 -10.09
CA TYR A 69 20.28 -4.11 -10.78
C TYR A 69 18.89 -3.52 -11.07
N MET A 70 17.98 -4.33 -11.61
CA MET A 70 16.61 -3.90 -11.92
C MET A 70 15.84 -3.52 -10.65
N LEU A 71 16.08 -4.22 -9.54
CA LEU A 71 15.53 -3.88 -8.24
C LEU A 71 15.98 -2.48 -7.80
N LEU A 72 17.28 -2.19 -7.87
CA LEU A 72 17.83 -0.87 -7.53
C LEU A 72 17.29 0.24 -8.42
N GLU A 73 17.16 -0.03 -9.72
CA GLU A 73 16.59 0.93 -10.67
C GLU A 73 15.09 1.21 -10.37
N GLU A 74 14.32 0.18 -10.04
CA GLU A 74 12.93 0.32 -9.60
C GLU A 74 12.82 1.15 -8.32
N MET A 75 13.70 0.93 -7.34
CA MET A 75 13.76 1.73 -6.12
C MET A 75 14.05 3.20 -6.44
N THR A 76 15.05 3.48 -7.28
CA THR A 76 15.39 4.85 -7.71
C THR A 76 14.20 5.51 -8.40
N ARG A 77 13.56 4.83 -9.35
CA ARG A 77 12.35 5.34 -10.02
C ARG A 77 11.21 5.63 -9.05
N ASN A 78 11.03 4.80 -8.02
CA ASN A 78 10.00 5.01 -7.01
C ASN A 78 10.29 6.21 -6.12
N VAL A 79 11.57 6.41 -5.73
CA VAL A 79 12.01 7.59 -4.99
C VAL A 79 11.83 8.85 -5.82
N GLU A 80 12.19 8.84 -7.10
CA GLU A 80 11.97 9.97 -8.00
C GLU A 80 10.48 10.27 -8.20
N LYS A 81 9.64 9.25 -8.42
CA LYS A 81 8.19 9.40 -8.48
C LYS A 81 7.65 10.05 -7.21
N TYR A 82 8.11 9.59 -6.04
CA TYR A 82 7.70 10.13 -4.76
C TYR A 82 8.13 11.58 -4.60
N SER A 83 9.38 11.91 -4.97
CA SER A 83 9.93 13.27 -4.92
C SER A 83 9.17 14.24 -5.83
N ARG A 84 8.74 13.78 -7.02
CA ARG A 84 7.99 14.57 -8.00
C ARG A 84 6.49 14.63 -7.76
N ASP A 85 5.93 13.75 -6.94
CA ASP A 85 4.49 13.72 -6.63
C ASP A 85 4.12 15.00 -5.87
N PRO A 86 3.33 15.92 -6.44
CA PRO A 86 2.99 17.20 -5.79
C PRO A 86 2.26 17.02 -4.45
N LEU A 87 1.63 15.85 -4.23
CA LEU A 87 0.92 15.53 -3.01
C LEU A 87 1.85 15.01 -1.89
N LYS A 88 3.08 14.59 -2.24
CA LYS A 88 4.04 13.94 -1.34
C LYS A 88 5.41 14.63 -1.30
N GLY A 89 5.66 15.53 -2.25
CA GLY A 89 6.76 16.47 -2.24
C GLY A 89 6.76 17.23 -0.92
N HIS A 90 7.96 17.46 -0.39
CA HIS A 90 8.25 18.04 0.92
C HIS A 90 7.15 18.94 1.49
N SER A 91 6.83 18.76 2.78
CA SER A 91 5.86 19.46 3.64
C SER A 91 5.93 21.00 3.68
N ARG A 92 6.27 21.66 2.59
CA ARG A 92 6.44 23.09 2.46
C ARG A 92 5.48 23.56 1.39
N HIS A 93 4.26 23.85 1.81
CA HIS A 93 3.71 25.19 1.62
C HIS A 93 2.64 25.38 2.70
N GLU A 94 3.09 25.79 3.89
CA GLU A 94 2.23 26.53 4.85
C GLU A 94 1.56 27.74 4.18
N LYS A 95 2.07 28.15 3.00
CA LYS A 95 1.60 29.26 2.18
C LYS A 95 0.34 28.97 1.36
N ASP A 96 -0.03 27.70 1.11
CA ASP A 96 -1.20 27.34 0.29
C ASP A 96 -2.30 26.63 1.11
N ILE A 97 -2.55 27.14 2.31
CA ILE A 97 -3.72 26.74 3.10
C ILE A 97 -4.95 27.35 2.42
N PRO A 98 -5.96 26.55 2.03
CA PRO A 98 -7.21 27.07 1.49
C PRO A 98 -7.84 28.10 2.43
N HIS A 99 -8.45 29.14 1.87
CA HIS A 99 -9.00 30.28 2.63
C HIS A 99 -9.90 29.88 3.81
N HIS A 100 -10.74 28.85 3.64
CA HIS A 100 -11.62 28.37 4.70
C HIS A 100 -10.84 27.78 5.90
N LEU A 101 -9.73 27.06 5.65
CA LEU A 101 -8.87 26.53 6.71
C LEU A 101 -8.04 27.64 7.36
N PHE A 102 -7.62 28.65 6.61
CA PHE A 102 -6.97 29.82 7.20
C PHE A 102 -7.90 30.55 8.17
N LYS A 103 -9.16 30.76 7.78
CA LYS A 103 -10.19 31.32 8.67
C LYS A 103 -10.44 30.45 9.90
N LEU A 104 -10.50 29.13 9.72
CA LEU A 104 -10.63 28.18 10.84
C LEU A 104 -9.45 28.33 11.81
N LYS A 105 -8.21 28.39 11.30
CA LYS A 105 -7.00 28.59 12.12
C LYS A 105 -7.06 29.91 12.89
N ALA A 106 -7.47 30.99 12.24
CA ALA A 106 -7.63 32.30 12.88
C ALA A 106 -8.69 32.26 13.98
N ALA A 107 -9.85 31.64 13.70
CA ALA A 107 -10.92 31.43 14.65
C ALA A 107 -10.49 30.58 15.86
N THR A 108 -9.70 29.53 15.67
CA THR A 108 -9.15 28.72 16.78
C THR A 108 -8.12 29.51 17.58
N SER A 109 -7.23 30.26 16.93
CA SER A 109 -6.23 31.09 17.62
C SER A 109 -6.85 32.21 18.43
N SER A 110 -7.93 32.84 17.94
CA SER A 110 -8.67 33.86 18.71
C SER A 110 -9.32 33.32 19.99
N ARG A 111 -9.48 32.00 20.10
CA ARG A 111 -10.06 31.29 21.25
C ARG A 111 -9.01 30.55 22.09
N ASP A 112 -7.73 30.83 21.87
CA ASP A 112 -6.59 30.17 22.52
C ASP A 112 -6.53 28.64 22.30
N ILE A 113 -7.04 28.18 21.15
CA ILE A 113 -6.99 26.76 20.75
C ILE A 113 -5.81 26.54 19.80
N ARG A 114 -4.89 25.65 20.18
CA ARG A 114 -3.78 25.22 19.33
C ARG A 114 -4.26 24.23 18.27
N TRP A 115 -4.36 24.71 17.03
CA TRP A 115 -4.79 23.90 15.89
C TRP A 115 -3.61 23.55 14.97
N HIS A 116 -3.42 22.25 14.73
CA HIS A 116 -2.40 21.72 13.85
C HIS A 116 -3.04 21.00 12.67
N PHE A 117 -2.65 21.38 11.45
CA PHE A 117 -3.10 20.68 10.24
C PHE A 117 -2.23 19.45 9.99
N LEU A 118 -2.88 18.30 9.82
CA LEU A 118 -2.22 17.15 9.20
C LEU A 118 -2.07 17.41 7.69
N PRO A 119 -1.02 16.87 7.06
CA PRO A 119 -0.88 16.91 5.60
C PRO A 119 -2.05 16.22 4.87
N ARG A 120 -2.39 16.70 3.66
CA ARG A 120 -3.58 16.27 2.89
C ARG A 120 -3.63 14.78 2.54
N ASN A 121 -2.48 14.11 2.54
CA ASN A 121 -2.34 12.69 2.24
C ASN A 121 -2.78 11.78 3.41
N PHE A 122 -2.91 12.30 4.64
CA PHE A 122 -3.33 11.51 5.79
C PHE A 122 -4.84 11.27 5.76
N SER A 123 -5.27 10.03 6.03
CA SER A 123 -6.70 9.68 6.12
C SER A 123 -7.43 10.56 7.13
N ARG A 124 -6.80 10.80 8.30
CA ARG A 124 -7.33 11.71 9.32
C ARG A 124 -7.61 13.14 8.83
N HIS A 125 -6.82 13.66 7.88
CA HIS A 125 -7.09 14.96 7.27
C HIS A 125 -8.32 14.89 6.36
N LYS A 126 -8.43 13.82 5.57
CA LYS A 126 -9.54 13.61 4.62
C LYS A 126 -10.87 13.37 5.35
N ASP A 127 -10.83 12.65 6.46
CA ASP A 127 -11.99 12.30 7.25
C ASP A 127 -12.45 13.46 8.16
N ASN A 128 -11.64 14.52 8.30
CA ASN A 128 -11.96 15.65 9.17
C ASN A 128 -13.07 16.53 8.58
N THR A 129 -14.23 16.53 9.23
CA THR A 129 -15.38 17.36 8.86
C THR A 129 -15.50 18.64 9.70
N THR A 130 -14.48 18.98 10.50
CA THR A 130 -14.46 20.21 11.30
C THR A 130 -14.51 21.45 10.41
N TYR A 131 -15.43 22.38 10.68
CA TYR A 131 -15.55 23.62 9.91
C TYR A 131 -15.98 24.81 10.77
N LEU A 132 -15.73 26.01 10.25
CA LEU A 132 -16.17 27.27 10.85
C LEU A 132 -17.44 27.76 10.12
N ASP A 133 -18.54 27.93 10.84
CA ASP A 133 -19.67 28.72 10.35
C ASP A 133 -19.34 30.21 10.53
N TRP A 134 -19.07 30.88 9.42
CA TRP A 134 -18.63 32.28 9.43
C TRP A 134 -19.74 33.26 9.78
N LYS A 135 -21.02 32.88 9.61
CA LYS A 135 -22.16 33.76 9.93
C LYS A 135 -22.38 33.85 11.43
N THR A 136 -22.30 32.71 12.11
CA THR A 136 -22.51 32.58 13.55
C THR A 136 -21.21 32.64 14.35
N ASN A 137 -20.07 32.58 13.66
CA ASN A 137 -18.74 32.42 14.26
C ASN A 137 -18.72 31.24 15.25
N VAL A 138 -19.27 30.10 14.84
CA VAL A 138 -19.27 28.85 15.61
C VAL A 138 -18.38 27.83 14.92
N ILE A 139 -17.51 27.17 15.68
CA ILE A 139 -16.70 26.06 15.18
C ILE A 139 -17.44 24.76 15.47
N TRP A 140 -17.74 24.02 14.41
CA TRP A 140 -18.28 22.66 14.50
C TRP A 140 -17.13 21.68 14.42
N TRP A 141 -16.98 20.85 15.46
CA TRP A 141 -15.87 19.94 15.61
C TRP A 141 -16.26 18.53 15.20
N ARG A 142 -15.35 17.84 14.52
CA ARG A 142 -15.39 16.38 14.42
C ARG A 142 -14.57 15.80 15.57
N VAL A 143 -15.20 15.00 16.43
CA VAL A 143 -14.53 14.35 17.55
C VAL A 143 -14.43 12.85 17.28
N GLU A 144 -13.21 12.31 17.42
CA GLU A 144 -12.95 10.88 17.41
C GLU A 144 -12.69 10.42 18.85
N TRP A 145 -13.56 9.57 19.38
CA TRP A 145 -13.36 8.90 20.66
C TRP A 145 -12.60 7.60 20.44
N ILE A 146 -11.50 7.43 21.16
CA ILE A 146 -10.67 6.23 21.11
C ILE A 146 -10.67 5.63 22.51
N PHE A 147 -11.09 4.36 22.63
CA PHE A 147 -11.13 3.64 23.90
C PHE A 147 -9.96 2.63 23.97
N PRO A 148 -8.84 2.96 24.66
CA PRO A 148 -7.64 2.11 24.65
C PRO A 148 -7.89 0.74 25.30
N GLN A 149 -8.72 0.72 26.36
CA GLN A 149 -9.07 -0.50 27.09
C GLN A 149 -10.03 -1.42 26.32
N GLY A 150 -10.70 -0.90 25.29
CA GLY A 150 -11.63 -1.65 24.44
C GLY A 150 -10.99 -2.06 23.11
N ASN A 151 -9.72 -2.48 23.10
CA ASN A 151 -9.01 -2.86 21.88
C ASN A 151 -8.95 -1.73 20.82
N ASN A 152 -8.84 -0.47 21.26
CA ASN A 152 -8.83 0.73 20.42
C ASN A 152 -10.09 0.91 19.54
N ILE A 153 -11.28 0.58 20.07
CA ILE A 153 -12.55 0.94 19.42
C ILE A 153 -12.58 2.45 19.16
N LYS A 154 -12.93 2.80 17.91
CA LYS A 154 -13.08 4.18 17.43
C LYS A 154 -14.55 4.49 17.26
N CYS A 155 -15.05 5.48 17.98
CA CYS A 155 -16.37 6.04 17.80
C CYS A 155 -16.22 7.45 17.25
N VAL A 156 -16.86 7.75 16.13
CA VAL A 156 -16.89 9.10 15.56
C VAL A 156 -18.28 9.64 15.84
N ASP A 157 -18.35 10.87 16.31
CA ASP A 157 -19.64 11.53 16.49
C ASP A 157 -20.29 11.73 15.10
N GLU A 158 -21.46 11.12 14.90
CA GLU A 158 -22.25 11.37 13.70
C GLU A 158 -23.01 12.69 13.87
N ARG A 159 -23.05 13.46 12.79
CA ARG A 159 -23.68 14.78 12.76
C ARG A 159 -25.19 14.70 13.00
#